data_AF-A0A0B3ASP1-F1
#
_entry.id   AF-A0A0B3ASP1-F1
#
_cell.length_a   1.000
_cell.length_b   1.000
_cell.length_c   1.000
_cell.angle_alpha   90.00
_cell.angle_beta   90.00
_cell.angle_gamma   90.00
#
_symmetry.space_group_name_H-M   'P 1'
#
loop_
_entity.id
_entity.type
_entity.pdbx_description
1 polymer ?
#
loop_
_entity_poly.entity_id
_entity_poly.type
_entity_poly.pdbx_seq_one_letter_code
_entity_poly.pdbx_strand_id
1 'polypeptide(L)'
;MFKEWLTKLKEKKKQVFERKKSPEETNALSKKQPLPLKDSEYPNRFLKFYHQNSRRLNQERRTSYSERKKAGICVRCHKPVVPHLVFCEFHQQKQKGYNQKARAK
;
A
#
# COMPACT_ATOMS: atom_id res chain seq x y z
N MET A 1 -1.39 -44.22 -7.39
CA MET A 1 -0.76 -43.39 -6.34
C MET A 1 -0.26 -42.02 -6.81
N PHE A 2 0.83 -41.87 -7.58
CA PHE A 2 1.36 -40.53 -7.94
C PHE A 2 0.50 -39.75 -8.96
N LYS A 3 -0.05 -40.45 -9.96
CA LYS A 3 -0.92 -39.84 -10.99
C LYS A 3 -2.24 -39.33 -10.39
N GLU A 4 -2.82 -40.05 -9.42
CA GLU A 4 -4.03 -39.65 -8.70
C GLU A 4 -3.81 -38.44 -7.77
N TRP A 5 -2.58 -38.26 -7.29
CA TRP A 5 -2.21 -37.09 -6.51
C TRP A 5 -2.09 -35.83 -7.40
N LEU A 6 -1.54 -35.99 -8.61
CA LEU A 6 -1.45 -34.91 -9.59
C LEU A 6 -2.83 -34.47 -10.13
N THR A 7 -3.77 -35.40 -10.29
CA THR A 7 -5.15 -35.06 -10.70
C THR A 7 -5.88 -34.31 -9.58
N LYS A 8 -5.75 -34.75 -8.32
CA LYS A 8 -6.29 -34.02 -7.15
C LYS A 8 -5.73 -32.60 -7.02
N LEU A 9 -4.46 -32.37 -7.37
CA LEU A 9 -3.87 -31.03 -7.36
C LEU A 9 -4.42 -30.12 -8.47
N LYS A 10 -4.66 -30.67 -9.66
CA LYS A 10 -5.28 -29.92 -10.77
C LYS A 10 -6.73 -29.56 -10.46
N GLU A 11 -7.49 -30.48 -9.86
CA GLU A 11 -8.88 -30.24 -9.44
C GLU A 11 -8.97 -29.17 -8.32
N LYS A 12 -8.09 -29.23 -7.32
CA LYS A 12 -7.99 -28.19 -6.27
C LYS A 12 -7.66 -26.81 -6.86
N LYS A 13 -6.78 -26.72 -7.86
CA LYS A 13 -6.47 -25.44 -8.53
C LYS A 13 -7.68 -24.89 -9.30
N LYS A 14 -8.49 -25.74 -9.91
CA LYS A 14 -9.70 -25.33 -10.65
C LYS A 14 -10.79 -24.78 -9.72
N GLN A 15 -11.05 -25.44 -8.58
CA GLN A 15 -11.99 -24.95 -7.57
C GLN A 15 -11.59 -23.61 -6.94
N VAL A 16 -10.28 -23.35 -6.76
CA VAL A 16 -9.80 -22.06 -6.22
C VAL A 16 -9.95 -20.93 -7.24
N PHE A 17 -9.89 -21.25 -8.55
CA PHE A 17 -10.01 -20.27 -9.62
C PHE A 17 -11.47 -19.82 -9.87
N GLU A 18 -12.43 -20.73 -9.73
CA GLU A 18 -13.87 -20.44 -9.90
C GLU A 18 -14.47 -19.69 -8.69
N ARG A 19 -13.78 -19.69 -7.54
CA ARG A 19 -14.15 -18.89 -6.36
C ARG A 19 -13.69 -17.42 -6.43
N LYS A 20 -13.33 -16.92 -7.61
CA LYS A 20 -13.17 -15.48 -7.83
C LYS A 20 -14.56 -14.86 -7.92
N LYS A 21 -14.99 -14.32 -6.77
CA LYS A 21 -16.14 -13.42 -6.63
C LYS A 21 -16.23 -12.45 -7.79
N SER A 22 -17.46 -12.21 -8.23
CA SER A 22 -17.79 -11.19 -9.23
C SER A 22 -17.20 -9.83 -8.83
N PRO A 23 -16.84 -8.97 -9.80
CA PRO A 23 -16.32 -7.62 -9.54
C PRO A 23 -17.27 -6.73 -8.72
N GLU A 24 -18.55 -7.09 -8.63
CA GLU A 24 -19.59 -6.29 -7.98
C GLU A 24 -19.50 -6.30 -6.44
N GLU A 25 -19.05 -7.39 -5.81
CA GLU A 25 -19.02 -7.47 -4.34
C GLU A 25 -17.88 -6.67 -3.69
N THR A 26 -16.79 -6.41 -4.40
CA THR A 26 -15.68 -5.60 -3.85
C THR A 26 -15.94 -4.10 -3.87
N ASN A 27 -16.98 -3.66 -4.57
CA ASN A 27 -17.30 -2.23 -4.71
C ASN A 27 -18.34 -1.73 -3.68
N ALA A 28 -18.99 -2.65 -2.96
CA ALA A 28 -20.00 -2.32 -1.94
C ALA A 28 -19.41 -1.75 -0.62
N LEU A 29 -18.10 -1.90 -0.38
CA LEU A 29 -17.43 -1.34 0.79
C LEU A 29 -16.89 0.10 0.57
N SER A 30 -17.24 0.75 -0.55
CA SER A 30 -16.72 2.08 -0.91
C SER A 30 -17.66 3.25 -0.65
N LYS A 31 -18.91 2.99 -0.22
CA LYS A 31 -20.00 3.99 -0.12
C LYS A 31 -20.49 4.29 1.31
N LYS A 32 -19.75 3.98 2.36
CA LYS A 32 -20.03 4.62 3.65
C LYS A 32 -19.44 6.03 3.60
N GLN A 33 -20.28 7.00 3.26
CA GLN A 33 -19.94 8.41 3.49
C GLN A 33 -19.60 8.56 4.98
N PRO A 34 -18.51 9.26 5.34
CA PRO A 34 -18.24 9.56 6.73
C PRO A 34 -19.42 10.36 7.28
N LEU A 35 -20.05 9.86 8.36
CA LEU A 35 -21.11 10.56 9.08
C LEU A 35 -20.63 11.97 9.44
N PRO A 36 -21.50 12.99 9.38
CA PRO A 36 -21.11 14.36 9.70
C PRO A 36 -20.75 14.47 11.19
N LEU A 37 -19.45 14.57 11.45
CA LEU A 37 -18.85 14.73 12.76
C LEU A 37 -19.04 16.17 13.25
N LYS A 38 -19.47 16.36 14.50
CA LYS A 38 -19.74 17.68 15.11
C LYS A 38 -18.47 18.53 15.11
N ASP A 39 -18.61 19.85 14.96
CA ASP A 39 -17.48 20.78 14.80
C ASP A 39 -16.49 20.82 15.98
N SER A 40 -16.84 20.25 17.15
CA SER A 40 -15.98 20.13 18.33
C SER A 40 -15.05 18.90 18.34
N GLU A 41 -15.08 18.05 17.31
CA GLU A 41 -14.38 16.75 17.35
C GLU A 41 -12.88 16.83 17.08
N TYR A 42 -12.41 17.88 16.39
CA TYR A 42 -11.00 18.01 16.01
C TYR A 42 -10.37 19.27 16.62
N PRO A 43 -9.19 19.15 17.25
CA PRO A 43 -8.58 20.26 17.98
C PRO A 43 -8.06 21.40 17.09
N ASN A 44 -7.95 21.18 15.77
CA ASN A 44 -7.69 22.26 14.81
C ASN A 44 -8.18 21.89 13.39
N ARG A 45 -8.28 22.93 12.54
CA ARG A 45 -8.72 22.81 11.14
C ARG A 45 -7.86 21.85 10.30
N PHE A 46 -6.57 21.73 10.59
CA PHE A 46 -5.65 20.91 9.80
C PHE A 46 -5.88 19.42 10.05
N LEU A 47 -6.14 19.03 11.29
CA LEU A 47 -6.49 17.66 11.64
C LEU A 47 -7.85 17.28 11.06
N LYS A 48 -8.86 18.16 11.17
CA LYS A 48 -10.16 17.98 10.50
C LYS A 48 -9.96 17.71 9.00
N PHE A 49 -9.20 18.57 8.32
CA PHE A 49 -8.87 18.38 6.90
C PHE A 49 -8.17 17.05 6.62
N TYR A 50 -7.14 16.70 7.42
CA TYR A 50 -6.39 15.45 7.25
C TYR A 50 -7.29 14.23 7.34
N HIS A 51 -8.13 14.13 8.37
CA HIS A 51 -9.01 12.97 8.57
C HIS A 51 -10.06 12.88 7.47
N GLN A 52 -10.71 13.99 7.12
CA GLN A 52 -11.71 14.06 6.04
C GLN A 52 -11.14 13.69 4.67
N ASN A 53 -9.86 14.01 4.41
CA ASN A 53 -9.21 13.78 3.12
C ASN A 53 -8.23 12.59 3.10
N SER A 54 -8.09 11.87 4.22
CA SER A 54 -7.03 10.87 4.43
C SER A 54 -6.98 9.81 3.32
N ARG A 55 -8.14 9.33 2.85
CA ARG A 55 -8.23 8.37 1.74
C ARG A 55 -7.62 8.91 0.44
N ARG A 56 -7.99 10.15 0.05
CA ARG A 56 -7.46 10.83 -1.14
C ARG A 56 -5.95 11.07 -1.00
N LEU A 57 -5.51 11.62 0.13
CA LEU A 57 -4.10 11.91 0.41
C LEU A 57 -3.24 10.64 0.39
N ASN A 58 -3.74 9.53 0.94
CA ASN A 58 -3.04 8.25 0.91
C ASN A 58 -2.95 7.68 -0.51
N GLN A 59 -4.00 7.85 -1.32
CA GLN A 59 -3.96 7.45 -2.72
C GLN A 59 -2.91 8.25 -3.49
N GLU A 60 -2.89 9.58 -3.36
CA GLU A 60 -1.90 10.47 -3.99
C GLU A 60 -0.47 10.12 -3.57
N ARG A 61 -0.24 9.83 -2.28
CA ARG A 61 1.06 9.38 -1.77
C ARG A 61 1.50 8.05 -2.38
N ARG A 62 0.59 7.08 -2.55
CA ARG A 62 0.90 5.78 -3.17
C ARG A 62 1.20 5.93 -4.65
N THR A 63 0.41 6.72 -5.37
CA THR A 63 0.61 7.02 -6.79
C THR A 63 1.98 7.66 -7.00
N SER A 64 2.27 8.77 -6.33
CA SER A 64 3.56 9.47 -6.43
C SER A 64 4.76 8.62 -6.02
N TYR A 65 4.61 7.76 -5.01
CA TYR A 65 5.65 6.79 -4.66
C TYR A 65 5.94 5.82 -5.81
N SER A 66 4.89 5.27 -6.42
CA SER A 66 5.02 4.31 -7.52
C SER A 66 5.65 4.93 -8.77
N GLU A 67 5.28 6.17 -9.10
CA GLU A 67 5.82 6.94 -10.23
C GLU A 67 7.31 7.20 -10.03
N ARG A 68 7.70 7.71 -8.87
CA ARG A 68 9.12 7.97 -8.54
C ARG A 68 9.95 6.69 -8.58
N LYS A 69 9.41 5.59 -8.03
CA LYS A 69 10.09 4.28 -8.08
C LYS A 69 10.32 3.83 -9.52
N LYS A 70 9.33 3.95 -10.41
CA LYS A 70 9.44 3.59 -11.84
C LYS A 70 10.44 4.49 -12.57
N ALA A 71 10.48 5.78 -12.22
CA ALA A 71 11.38 6.76 -12.83
C ALA A 71 12.84 6.65 -12.34
N GLY A 72 13.17 5.76 -11.40
CA GLY A 72 14.52 5.69 -10.83
C GLY A 72 14.86 6.92 -9.97
N ILE A 73 13.85 7.52 -9.34
CA ILE A 73 13.97 8.73 -8.54
C ILE A 73 13.72 8.42 -7.06
N CYS A 74 14.55 8.99 -6.19
CA CYS A 74 14.41 8.80 -4.75
C CYS A 74 13.06 9.33 -4.28
N VAL A 75 12.29 8.46 -3.63
CA VAL A 75 10.94 8.78 -3.15
C VAL A 75 10.90 9.88 -2.08
N ARG A 76 12.04 10.21 -1.44
CA ARG A 76 12.16 11.23 -0.39
C ARG A 76 12.65 12.60 -0.88
N CYS A 77 13.67 12.63 -1.73
CA CYS A 77 14.35 13.89 -2.11
C CYS A 77 14.54 14.11 -3.60
N HIS A 78 13.92 13.28 -4.44
CA HIS A 78 13.92 13.41 -5.89
C HIS A 78 15.28 13.33 -6.60
N LYS A 79 16.37 13.05 -5.87
CA LYS A 79 17.68 12.72 -6.46
C LYS A 79 17.65 11.32 -7.12
N PRO A 80 18.55 11.02 -8.06
CA PRO A 80 18.69 9.68 -8.62
C PRO A 80 18.86 8.60 -7.55
N VAL A 81 18.28 7.43 -7.77
CA VAL A 81 18.43 6.27 -6.87
C VAL A 81 19.73 5.53 -7.13
N VAL A 82 20.17 4.77 -6.13
CA VAL A 82 21.18 3.73 -6.33
C VAL A 82 20.55 2.58 -7.14
N PRO A 83 21.30 1.92 -8.07
CA PRO A 83 20.77 0.81 -8.85
C PRO A 83 20.06 -0.24 -7.99
N HIS A 84 18.90 -0.69 -8.45
CA HIS A 84 18.03 -1.67 -7.78
C HIS A 84 17.47 -1.25 -6.41
N LEU A 85 17.63 0.02 -6.01
CA LEU A 85 17.10 0.55 -4.75
C LEU A 85 16.06 1.66 -4.99
N VAL A 86 15.31 1.99 -3.92
CA VAL A 86 14.24 3.02 -3.95
C VAL A 86 14.74 4.38 -3.45
N PHE A 87 15.90 4.40 -2.78
CA PHE A 87 16.47 5.59 -2.18
C PHE A 87 17.77 6.00 -2.88
N CYS A 88 18.08 7.29 -2.82
CA CYS A 88 19.43 7.76 -3.10
C CYS A 88 20.40 7.27 -2.00
N GLU A 89 21.69 7.36 -2.25
CA GLU A 89 22.73 6.88 -1.35
C GLU A 89 22.57 7.42 0.09
N PHE A 90 22.40 8.73 0.24
CA PHE A 90 22.21 9.38 1.53
C PHE A 90 20.98 8.83 2.30
N HIS A 91 19.84 8.70 1.63
CA HIS A 91 18.63 8.18 2.28
C HIS A 91 18.70 6.68 2.53
N GLN A 92 19.45 5.94 1.72
CA GLN A 92 19.72 4.53 1.94
C GLN A 92 20.55 4.32 3.21
N GLN A 93 21.59 5.12 3.44
CA GLN A 93 22.40 5.08 4.66
C GLN A 93 21.54 5.37 5.91
N LYS A 94 20.70 6.42 5.86
CA LYS A 94 19.75 6.70 6.95
C LYS A 94 18.77 5.53 7.18
N GLN A 95 18.26 4.93 6.11
CA GLN A 95 17.34 3.80 6.21
C GLN A 95 18.01 2.59 6.88
N LYS A 96 19.29 2.32 6.58
CA LYS A 96 20.07 1.28 7.27
C LYS A 96 20.15 1.55 8.77
N GLY A 97 20.44 2.78 9.18
CA GLY A 97 20.49 3.17 10.59
C GLY A 97 19.14 2.99 11.31
N TYR A 98 18.02 3.36 10.67
CA TYR A 98 16.68 3.12 11.22
C TYR A 98 16.38 1.63 11.37
N ASN A 99 16.72 0.82 10.36
CA ASN A 99 16.50 -0.62 10.39
C ASN A 99 17.36 -1.32 11.46
N GLN A 100 18.59 -0.87 11.68
CA GLN A 100 19.46 -1.38 12.74
C GLN A 100 18.85 -1.12 14.12
N LYS A 101 18.45 0.14 14.40
CA LYS A 101 17.82 0.51 15.67
C LYS A 101 16.53 -0.27 15.94
N ALA A 102 15.70 -0.47 14.91
CA ALA A 102 14.45 -1.22 15.03
C ALA A 102 14.65 -2.72 15.32
N ARG A 103 15.79 -3.29 14.92
CA ARG A 103 16.13 -4.71 15.13
C ARG A 103 16.95 -4.97 16.40
N ALA A 104 17.51 -3.93 17.00
CA ALA A 104 18.29 -4.03 18.24
C ALA A 104 17.41 -4.04 19.50
N LYS A 105 16.09 -3.84 19.34
CA LYS A 105 15.07 -4.06 20.38
C LYS A 105 14.55 -5.48 20.30
#